data_AF-A0AA39N6R7-F1
#
_entry.id   AF-A0AA39N6R7-F1
#
_cell.length_a   1.000
_cell.length_b   1.000
_cell.length_c   1.000
_cell.angle_alpha   90.00
_cell.angle_beta   90.00
_cell.angle_gamma   90.00
#
_symmetry.space_group_name_H-M   'P 1'
#
loop_
_entity.id
_entity.type
_entity.pdbx_description
1 polymer ?
#
loop_
_entity_poly.entity_id
_entity_poly.type
_entity_poly.pdbx_seq_one_letter_code
_entity_poly.pdbx_strand_id
1 'polypeptide(L)'
;MASASSHHKDPAHVISGLKATISNPNTSDEAKNLAQERLKELTGVSGQEDQQHVNRILGKIVVSLASGYKATLHNEGTSKEAKQHAREILEAAGIDPSDLRTDAEHETRVIAGYKAALHNPRVSPGAKKHAEEFLKAHKAL
;
A
#
# COMPACT_ATOMS: atom_id res chain seq x y z
N MET A 1 31.13 25.13 -8.47
CA MET A 1 30.73 24.18 -9.53
C MET A 1 29.42 23.55 -9.10
N ALA A 2 28.34 23.80 -9.83
CA ALA A 2 26.99 23.37 -9.47
C ALA A 2 26.87 21.84 -9.62
N SER A 3 26.64 21.16 -8.49
CA SER A 3 26.36 19.74 -8.47
C SER A 3 24.98 19.50 -9.08
N ALA A 4 24.94 18.95 -10.29
CA ALA A 4 23.72 18.49 -10.92
C ALA A 4 23.13 17.36 -10.08
N SER A 5 22.15 17.69 -9.24
CA SER A 5 21.37 16.72 -8.49
C SER A 5 20.60 15.85 -9.47
N SER A 6 21.07 14.62 -9.68
CA SER A 6 20.36 13.57 -10.37
C SER A 6 19.08 13.24 -9.60
N HIS A 7 18.03 14.02 -9.83
CA HIS A 7 16.68 13.76 -9.35
C HIS A 7 16.21 12.44 -9.97
N HIS A 8 16.47 11.33 -9.26
CA HIS A 8 15.72 10.09 -9.41
C HIS A 8 14.26 10.46 -9.12
N LYS A 9 13.48 10.72 -10.17
CA LYS A 9 12.05 10.97 -10.00
C LYS A 9 11.42 9.71 -9.45
N ASP A 10 10.77 9.82 -8.30
CA ASP A 10 10.06 8.71 -7.69
C ASP A 10 9.02 8.19 -8.69
N PRO A 11 9.07 6.90 -9.08
CA PRO A 11 8.13 6.33 -10.04
C PRO A 11 6.67 6.54 -9.62
N ALA A 12 6.37 6.59 -8.31
CA ALA A 12 5.02 6.89 -7.82
C ALA A 12 4.56 8.31 -8.16
N HIS A 13 5.47 9.30 -8.09
CA HIS A 13 5.17 10.68 -8.49
C HIS A 13 4.99 10.84 -10.00
N VAL A 14 5.77 10.09 -10.77
CA VAL A 14 5.61 10.08 -12.23
C VAL A 14 4.25 9.47 -12.62
N ILE A 15 3.89 8.33 -12.01
CA ILE A 15 2.63 7.65 -12.23
C ILE A 15 1.43 8.54 -11.88
N SER A 16 1.47 9.24 -10.74
CA SER A 16 0.41 10.16 -10.32
C SER A 16 0.28 11.37 -11.24
N GLY A 17 1.40 11.98 -11.65
CA GLY A 17 1.40 13.09 -12.62
C GLY A 17 0.84 12.69 -14.00
N LEU A 18 1.18 11.50 -14.49
CA LEU A 18 0.63 10.96 -15.73
C LEU A 18 -0.88 10.71 -15.60
N LYS A 19 -1.34 10.20 -14.46
CA LYS A 19 -2.77 9.99 -14.19
C LYS A 19 -3.56 11.31 -14.12
N ALA A 20 -2.97 12.34 -13.50
CA ALA A 20 -3.55 13.68 -13.48
C ALA A 20 -3.68 14.27 -14.90
N THR A 21 -2.67 14.04 -15.75
CA THR A 21 -2.67 14.48 -17.15
C THR A 21 -3.81 13.82 -17.95
N ILE A 22 -4.08 12.54 -17.69
CA ILE A 22 -5.17 11.79 -18.34
C ILE A 22 -6.55 12.30 -17.89
N SER A 23 -6.70 12.64 -16.60
CA SER A 23 -7.98 13.08 -16.03
C SER A 23 -8.31 14.56 -16.27
N ASN A 24 -7.33 15.37 -16.68
CA ASN A 24 -7.53 16.80 -16.87
C ASN A 24 -8.37 17.06 -18.15
N PRO A 25 -9.51 17.77 -18.07
CA PRO A 25 -10.30 18.09 -19.26
C PRO A 25 -9.59 19.08 -20.21
N ASN A 26 -8.63 19.86 -19.70
CA ASN A 26 -7.91 20.88 -20.46
C ASN A 26 -6.62 20.37 -21.16
N THR A 27 -6.29 19.08 -21.02
CA THR A 27 -5.15 18.47 -21.74
C THR A 27 -5.59 17.91 -23.08
N SER A 28 -4.71 18.03 -24.08
CA SER A 28 -4.97 17.51 -25.43
C SER A 28 -5.04 15.98 -25.43
N ASP A 29 -5.81 15.44 -26.38
CA ASP A 29 -5.97 13.99 -26.51
C ASP A 29 -4.63 13.29 -26.81
N GLU A 30 -3.75 13.95 -27.57
CA GLU A 30 -2.40 13.46 -27.85
C GLU A 30 -1.54 13.36 -26.58
N ALA A 31 -1.62 14.37 -25.69
CA ALA A 31 -0.93 14.35 -24.40
C ALA A 31 -1.50 13.26 -23.46
N LYS A 32 -2.82 13.03 -23.50
CA LYS A 32 -3.46 11.96 -22.73
C LYS A 32 -3.03 10.58 -23.21
N ASN A 33 -2.97 10.38 -24.53
CA ASN A 33 -2.51 9.11 -25.13
C ASN A 33 -1.05 8.82 -24.77
N LEU A 34 -0.17 9.81 -24.88
CA LEU A 34 1.22 9.68 -24.48
C LEU A 34 1.36 9.37 -22.98
N ALA A 35 0.56 10.03 -22.14
CA ALA A 35 0.57 9.77 -20.71
C ALA A 35 0.10 8.34 -20.38
N GLN A 36 -0.89 7.82 -21.11
CA GLN A 36 -1.32 6.43 -20.98
C GLN A 36 -0.24 5.43 -21.40
N GLU A 37 0.46 5.70 -22.50
CA GLU A 37 1.53 4.82 -22.99
C GLU A 37 2.70 4.78 -22.00
N ARG A 38 3.14 5.94 -21.50
CA ARG A 38 4.18 6.03 -20.46
C ARG A 38 3.76 5.36 -19.16
N LEU A 39 2.49 5.48 -18.78
CA LEU A 39 1.95 4.81 -17.60
C LEU A 39 2.01 3.28 -17.77
N LYS A 40 1.71 2.75 -18.96
CA LYS A 40 1.84 1.31 -19.28
C LYS A 40 3.29 0.85 -19.23
N GLU A 41 4.21 1.60 -19.83
CA GLU A 41 5.64 1.32 -19.83
C GLU A 41 6.19 1.24 -18.41
N LEU A 42 5.87 2.22 -17.56
CA LEU A 42 6.32 2.28 -16.17
C LEU A 42 5.71 1.20 -15.27
N THR A 43 4.50 0.73 -15.62
CA THR A 43 3.81 -0.32 -14.86
C THR A 43 4.13 -1.72 -15.37
N GLY A 44 4.91 -1.84 -16.45
CA GLY A 44 5.34 -3.11 -17.02
C GLY A 44 4.21 -3.91 -17.67
N VAL A 45 3.07 -3.28 -17.99
CA VAL A 45 1.92 -3.95 -18.57
C VAL A 45 2.05 -3.97 -20.09
N SER A 46 2.73 -4.99 -20.60
CA SER A 46 2.82 -5.29 -22.03
C SER A 46 1.65 -6.17 -22.46
N GLY A 47 0.64 -5.58 -23.13
CA GLY A 47 -0.44 -6.33 -23.79
C GLY A 47 -1.84 -6.05 -23.23
N GLN A 48 -2.85 -6.39 -24.03
CA GLN A 48 -4.27 -6.39 -23.64
C GLN A 48 -4.52 -7.47 -22.59
N GLU A 49 -4.03 -7.27 -21.37
CA GLU A 49 -4.30 -8.15 -20.24
C GLU A 49 -5.23 -7.45 -19.25
N ASP A 50 -6.20 -8.21 -18.75
CA ASP A 50 -7.36 -7.78 -17.97
C ASP A 50 -7.07 -6.55 -17.09
N GLN A 51 -7.87 -5.49 -17.24
CA GLN A 51 -7.90 -4.35 -16.32
C GLN A 51 -7.94 -4.79 -14.84
N GLN A 52 -8.53 -5.96 -14.56
CA GLN A 52 -8.53 -6.56 -13.22
C GLN A 52 -7.16 -7.06 -12.76
N HIS A 53 -6.31 -7.59 -13.64
CA HIS A 53 -4.96 -8.01 -13.31
C HIS A 53 -4.06 -6.80 -13.07
N VAL A 54 -4.18 -5.77 -13.92
CA VAL A 54 -3.48 -4.50 -13.76
C VAL A 54 -3.89 -3.81 -12.45
N ASN A 55 -5.19 -3.73 -12.16
CA ASN A 55 -5.68 -3.18 -10.89
C ASN A 55 -5.23 -4.01 -9.68
N ARG A 56 -5.06 -5.33 -9.83
CA ARG A 56 -4.57 -6.20 -8.75
C ARG A 56 -3.07 -6.03 -8.52
N ILE A 57 -2.26 -5.90 -9.57
CA ILE A 57 -0.82 -5.64 -9.47
C ILE A 57 -0.59 -4.22 -8.94
N LEU A 58 -1.25 -3.21 -9.51
CA LEU A 58 -1.22 -1.85 -9.02
C LEU A 58 -1.68 -1.77 -7.57
N GLY A 59 -2.78 -2.44 -7.21
CA GLY A 59 -3.24 -2.53 -5.84
C GLY A 59 -2.19 -3.15 -4.92
N LYS A 60 -1.50 -4.21 -5.34
CA LYS A 60 -0.42 -4.83 -4.55
C LYS A 60 0.80 -3.91 -4.39
N ILE A 61 1.24 -3.26 -5.46
CA ILE A 61 2.39 -2.34 -5.45
C ILE A 61 2.06 -1.14 -4.56
N VAL A 62 0.88 -0.56 -4.74
CA VAL A 62 0.39 0.57 -3.96
C VAL A 62 0.27 0.21 -2.48
N VAL A 63 -0.30 -0.96 -2.14
CA VAL A 63 -0.37 -1.44 -0.74
C VAL A 63 1.01 -1.70 -0.16
N SER A 64 1.96 -2.25 -0.94
CA SER A 64 3.32 -2.52 -0.48
C SER A 64 4.11 -1.23 -0.23
N LEU A 65 4.07 -0.25 -1.14
CA LEU A 65 4.70 1.05 -0.94
C LEU A 65 4.06 1.79 0.24
N ALA A 66 2.73 1.79 0.30
CA ALA A 66 1.99 2.39 1.40
C ALA A 66 2.38 1.81 2.78
N SER A 67 2.57 0.48 2.86
CA SER A 67 3.04 -0.16 4.09
C SER A 67 4.47 0.25 4.48
N GLY A 68 5.36 0.46 3.51
CA GLY A 68 6.72 0.95 3.76
C GLY A 68 6.76 2.40 4.22
N TYR A 69 6.00 3.29 3.58
CA TYR A 69 5.87 4.68 4.02
C TYR A 69 5.22 4.77 5.40
N LYS A 70 4.23 3.92 5.71
CA LYS A 70 3.67 3.82 7.06
C LYS A 70 4.69 3.36 8.10
N ALA A 71 5.52 2.35 7.81
CA ALA A 71 6.61 1.95 8.70
C ALA A 71 7.56 3.12 8.98
N THR A 72 7.79 3.96 7.97
CA THR A 72 8.55 5.21 8.12
C THR A 72 7.85 6.19 9.08
N LEU A 73 6.51 6.30 9.07
CA LEU A 73 5.78 7.16 10.01
C LEU A 73 5.90 6.71 11.47
N HIS A 74 5.83 5.39 11.70
CA HIS A 74 5.81 4.81 13.05
C HIS A 74 7.20 4.54 13.64
N ASN A 75 8.25 4.45 12.81
CA ASN A 75 9.60 4.24 13.31
C ASN A 75 10.10 5.48 14.07
N GLU A 76 10.35 5.37 15.37
CA GLU A 76 10.88 6.47 16.21
C GLU A 76 12.25 6.98 15.74
N GLY A 77 13.06 6.12 15.10
CA GLY A 77 14.39 6.45 14.60
C GLY A 77 14.43 7.15 13.23
N THR A 78 13.27 7.47 12.63
CA THR A 78 13.23 8.21 11.35
C THR A 78 13.06 9.71 11.58
N SER A 79 13.69 10.49 10.70
CA SER A 79 13.66 11.95 10.79
C SER A 79 12.26 12.53 10.54
N LYS A 80 12.03 13.75 11.03
CA LYS A 80 10.74 14.44 10.84
C LYS A 80 10.45 14.69 9.37
N GLU A 81 11.49 14.99 8.59
CA GLU A 81 11.42 15.23 7.15
C GLU A 81 11.04 13.95 6.39
N ALA A 82 11.61 12.80 6.77
CA ALA A 82 11.27 11.51 6.17
C ALA A 82 9.82 11.11 6.48
N LYS A 83 9.35 11.38 7.71
CA LYS A 83 7.95 11.17 8.10
C LYS A 83 7.00 12.08 7.33
N GLN A 84 7.36 13.35 7.18
CA GLN A 84 6.56 14.30 6.42
C GLN A 84 6.44 13.88 4.95
N HIS A 85 7.57 13.53 4.32
CA HIS A 85 7.58 13.00 2.95
C HIS A 85 6.75 11.73 2.81
N ALA A 86 6.84 10.80 3.76
CA ALA A 86 6.01 9.60 3.76
C ALA A 86 4.51 9.90 3.85
N ARG A 87 4.10 10.95 4.57
CA ARG A 87 2.68 11.40 4.58
C ARG A 87 2.26 11.96 3.24
N GLU A 88 3.07 12.83 2.65
CA GLU A 88 2.79 13.47 1.36
C GLU A 88 2.63 12.43 0.24
N ILE A 89 3.46 11.38 0.22
CA ILE A 89 3.34 10.30 -0.77
C ILE A 89 2.06 9.48 -0.57
N LEU A 90 1.69 9.17 0.68
CA LEU A 90 0.44 8.45 0.99
C LEU A 90 -0.79 9.27 0.57
N GLU A 91 -0.81 10.56 0.90
CA GLU A 91 -1.88 11.48 0.54
C GLU A 91 -1.99 11.68 -0.98
N ALA A 92 -0.86 11.84 -1.68
CA ALA A 92 -0.82 11.96 -3.14
C ALA A 92 -1.29 10.67 -3.84
N ALA A 93 -1.11 9.51 -3.22
CA ALA A 93 -1.66 8.25 -3.70
C ALA A 93 -3.18 8.11 -3.46
N GLY A 94 -3.81 9.08 -2.79
CA GLY A 94 -5.21 9.03 -2.38
C GLY A 94 -5.47 7.98 -1.31
N ILE A 95 -4.44 7.66 -0.53
CA ILE A 95 -4.49 6.65 0.51
C ILE A 95 -4.45 7.37 1.83
N ASP A 96 -5.58 7.35 2.54
CA ASP A 96 -5.56 7.85 3.90
C ASP A 96 -4.69 6.90 4.76
N PRO A 97 -3.66 7.41 5.46
CA PRO A 97 -2.87 6.59 6.39
C PRO A 97 -3.73 5.90 7.46
N SER A 98 -4.95 6.41 7.72
CA SER A 98 -5.95 5.75 8.56
C SER A 98 -6.71 4.61 7.86
N ASP A 99 -6.97 4.70 6.55
CA ASP A 99 -7.59 3.64 5.73
C ASP A 99 -6.65 2.44 5.51
N LEU A 100 -5.34 2.66 5.62
CA LEU A 100 -4.33 1.61 5.66
C LEU A 100 -4.33 0.93 7.03
N ARG A 101 -5.32 0.06 7.24
CA ARG A 101 -5.48 -0.92 8.34
C ARG A 101 -4.53 -0.68 9.51
N THR A 102 -5.04 -0.06 10.57
CA THR A 102 -4.27 0.20 11.78
C THR A 102 -3.79 -1.11 12.41
N ASP A 103 -2.67 -1.07 13.14
CA ASP A 103 -2.16 -2.25 13.85
C ASP A 103 -3.19 -2.78 14.85
N ALA A 104 -4.00 -1.88 15.44
CA ALA A 104 -5.12 -2.22 16.30
C ALA A 104 -6.23 -3.02 15.59
N GLU A 105 -6.56 -2.69 14.34
CA GLU A 105 -7.50 -3.49 13.54
C GLU A 105 -6.91 -4.84 13.13
N HIS A 106 -5.60 -4.91 12.92
CA HIS A 106 -4.91 -6.17 12.64
C HIS A 106 -4.99 -7.08 13.86
N GLU A 107 -4.63 -6.59 15.05
CA GLU A 107 -4.74 -7.32 16.32
C GLU A 107 -6.17 -7.81 16.57
N THR A 108 -7.17 -6.96 16.37
CA THR A 108 -8.58 -7.32 16.55
C THR A 108 -8.99 -8.49 15.64
N ARG A 109 -8.56 -8.48 14.38
CA ARG A 109 -8.85 -9.56 13.43
C ARG A 109 -8.07 -10.84 13.73
N VAL A 110 -6.81 -10.72 14.17
CA VAL A 110 -6.00 -11.86 14.61
C VAL A 110 -6.65 -12.54 15.81
N ILE A 111 -7.06 -11.77 16.82
CA ILE A 111 -7.81 -12.25 17.99
C ILE A 111 -9.11 -12.94 17.55
N ALA A 112 -9.88 -12.33 16.65
CA ALA A 112 -11.11 -12.93 16.14
C ALA A 112 -10.86 -14.26 15.41
N GLY A 113 -9.77 -14.36 14.63
CA GLY A 113 -9.36 -15.58 13.95
C GLY A 113 -8.98 -16.70 14.93
N TYR A 114 -8.21 -16.39 15.98
CA TYR A 114 -7.88 -17.37 17.02
C TYR A 114 -9.11 -17.81 17.82
N LYS A 115 -10.05 -16.91 18.10
CA LYS A 115 -11.35 -17.28 18.70
C LYS A 115 -12.13 -18.23 17.80
N ALA A 116 -12.20 -17.95 16.50
CA ALA A 116 -12.84 -18.84 15.53
C ALA A 116 -12.15 -20.22 15.47
N ALA A 117 -10.82 -20.27 15.57
CA ALA A 117 -10.05 -21.52 15.56
C ALA A 117 -10.39 -22.43 16.76
N LEU A 118 -10.68 -21.87 17.94
CA LEU A 118 -11.11 -22.64 19.11
C LEU A 118 -12.44 -23.38 18.88
N HIS A 119 -13.38 -22.72 18.21
CA HIS A 119 -14.72 -23.28 17.95
C HIS A 119 -14.79 -24.14 16.69
N ASN A 120 -13.80 -24.06 15.79
CA ASN A 120 -13.82 -24.83 14.56
C ASN A 120 -13.53 -26.33 14.82
N PRO A 121 -14.43 -27.27 14.47
CA PRO A 121 -14.23 -28.69 14.69
C PRO A 121 -13.13 -29.30 13.81
N ARG A 122 -12.71 -28.62 12.73
CA ARG A 122 -11.64 -29.07 11.83
C ARG A 122 -10.24 -28.69 12.31
N VAL A 123 -10.13 -27.89 13.36
CA VAL A 123 -8.83 -27.47 13.92
C VAL A 123 -8.35 -28.52 14.92
N SER A 124 -7.08 -28.91 14.82
CA SER A 124 -6.49 -29.93 15.68
C SER A 124 -6.44 -29.50 17.15
N PRO A 125 -6.45 -30.44 18.11
CA PRO A 125 -6.34 -30.11 19.53
C PRO A 125 -5.09 -29.28 19.88
N GLY A 126 -3.95 -29.58 19.26
CA GLY A 126 -2.71 -28.83 19.45
C GLY A 126 -2.81 -27.38 18.94
N ALA A 127 -3.45 -27.17 17.79
CA ALA A 127 -3.67 -25.82 17.26
C ALA A 127 -4.68 -25.01 18.10
N LYS A 128 -5.69 -25.67 18.68
CA LYS A 128 -6.62 -25.02 19.63
C LYS A 128 -5.92 -24.61 20.92
N LYS A 129 -5.04 -25.46 21.46
CA LYS A 129 -4.26 -25.12 22.65
C LYS A 129 -3.37 -23.89 22.40
N HIS A 130 -2.69 -23.85 21.25
CA HIS A 130 -1.91 -22.67 20.86
C HIS A 130 -2.78 -21.41 20.69
N ALA A 131 -3.96 -21.55 20.09
CA ALA A 131 -4.92 -20.45 19.99
C ALA A 131 -5.36 -19.92 21.36
N GLU A 132 -5.57 -20.81 22.32
CA GLU A 132 -5.92 -20.46 23.70
C GLU A 132 -4.79 -19.72 24.42
N GLU A 133 -3.56 -20.19 24.30
CA GLU A 133 -2.36 -19.55 24.85
C GLU A 133 -2.15 -18.15 24.25
N PHE A 134 -2.30 -18.02 22.93
CA PHE A 134 -2.21 -16.74 22.24
C PHE A 134 -3.27 -15.74 22.74
N LEU A 135 -4.53 -16.17 22.87
CA LEU A 135 -5.61 -15.33 23.35
C LEU A 135 -5.44 -14.91 24.82
N LYS A 136 -4.93 -15.79 25.69
CA LYS A 136 -4.59 -15.44 27.08
C LYS A 136 -3.48 -14.38 27.15
N ALA A 137 -2.43 -14.55 26.35
CA ALA A 137 -1.32 -13.58 26.29
C ALA A 137 -1.80 -12.19 25.83
N HIS A 138 -2.76 -12.13 24.92
CA HIS A 138 -3.34 -10.88 24.40
C HIS A 138 -4.57 -10.38 25.19
N LYS A 139 -4.82 -10.94 26.40
CA LYS A 139 -5.96 -10.57 27.27
C LYS A 139 -7.32 -10.62 26.57
N ALA A 140 -7.47 -11.57 25.65
CA ALA A 140 -8.63 -11.69 24.78
C ALA A 140 -9.48 -12.94 25.08
N LEU A 141 -9.25 -13.58 26.24
CA LEU A 141 -9.83 -14.84 26.69
C LEU A 141 -10.59 -14.66 28.01
#